data_AF-L8H6A5-F1
#
_entry.id   AF-L8H6A5-F1
#
_cell.length_a   1.000
_cell.length_b   1.000
_cell.length_c   1.000
_cell.angle_alpha   90.00
_cell.angle_beta   90.00
_cell.angle_gamma   90.00
#
_symmetry.space_group_name_H-M   'P 1'
#
loop_
_entity.id
_entity.type
_entity.pdbx_description
1 polymer ?
#
loop_
_entity_poly.entity_id
_entity_poly.type
_entity_poly.pdbx_seq_one_letter_code
_entity_poly.pdbx_strand_id
1 'polypeptide(L)'
;MEGRDLALLVKIAQRCPTFEEVDAAWTNQQLSNSALSFIALHHGPRLVTLKLAGCHGLTSEAFPAGTGGGGAGQPRRPLFPSLKHLDLSGSSVTDETLVHLLHQCPSLQLLDLRGCGLIGVAASARTFANIPALASVRHLDLADCRKLSHEVMVQVLPRCSSLRSLSLALCTNVTTAVLAQVAAQCTPLESVDLSGCRIEDDSLLALAKCSRLKSIKLNACANITNKALMAVAARWPALQTCSLVGCEKLTDAAVSSLAKHCPSLALLDLSRCKNVSNASVMQVAERCPALQSLGLDQCQSISDEAILSLSKRCGNLQAILLGGTYKITDDALAQVIARAGAKLQVVNLAGCEKLTSASVMAIAHHCPNLRVFNMSDCNNVSNEALIHVLRSCPSLVKLNLARCKQLKSEVLVAAAQNCPELQQLVLSWCPLRSCPALRVLDLSECKQITDDALLKIAHSCPYLELLNVANATKITDMSIVGVAQCCVNLKALILSGCWKVTDAALQIVRLGRCYKVTDASVMKVAAHCPLLQTISLNGCRQISDTSVLHLARSCKHLKQLGIDSTNQVSRHVLMEIKKTFPNLATKTRP
;
A
#
# COMPACT_ATOMS: atom_id res chain seq x y z
N MET A 1 -16.84 -30.83 -7.42
CA MET A 1 -16.55 -29.41 -7.73
C MET A 1 -16.53 -29.26 -9.24
N GLU A 2 -17.21 -28.26 -9.80
CA GLU A 2 -17.24 -28.02 -11.25
C GLU A 2 -16.90 -26.56 -11.58
N GLY A 3 -16.32 -26.33 -12.77
CA GLY A 3 -16.09 -24.97 -13.31
C GLY A 3 -14.95 -24.18 -12.65
N ARG A 4 -15.26 -22.99 -12.13
CA ARG A 4 -14.28 -21.99 -11.66
C ARG A 4 -13.46 -22.43 -10.44
N ASP A 5 -14.07 -23.13 -9.50
CA ASP A 5 -13.41 -23.54 -8.26
C ASP A 5 -12.30 -24.57 -8.53
N LEU A 6 -12.53 -25.49 -9.46
CA LEU A 6 -11.52 -26.46 -9.89
C LEU A 6 -10.33 -25.75 -10.54
N ALA A 7 -10.58 -24.77 -11.41
CA ALA A 7 -9.52 -23.98 -12.04
C ALA A 7 -8.72 -23.14 -11.03
N LEU A 8 -9.37 -22.64 -9.97
CA LEU A 8 -8.70 -21.90 -8.89
C LEU A 8 -7.84 -22.85 -8.03
N LEU A 9 -8.38 -24.01 -7.67
CA LEU A 9 -7.65 -25.04 -6.92
C LEU A 9 -6.45 -25.57 -7.69
N VAL A 10 -6.55 -25.75 -9.02
CA VAL A 10 -5.41 -26.12 -9.87
C VAL A 10 -4.33 -25.03 -9.83
N LYS A 11 -4.71 -23.74 -9.89
CA LYS A 11 -3.73 -22.64 -9.77
C LYS A 11 -3.06 -22.58 -8.40
N ILE A 12 -3.82 -22.84 -7.34
CA ILE A 12 -3.28 -22.94 -5.97
C ILE A 12 -2.32 -24.13 -5.90
N ALA A 13 -2.72 -25.32 -6.35
CA ALA A 13 -1.89 -26.53 -6.34
C ALA A 13 -0.58 -26.36 -7.14
N GLN A 14 -0.61 -25.66 -8.27
CA GLN A 14 0.58 -25.38 -9.09
C GLN A 14 1.60 -24.49 -8.38
N ARG A 15 1.16 -23.60 -7.48
CA ARG A 15 2.04 -22.68 -6.74
C ARG A 15 2.37 -23.16 -5.34
N CYS A 16 1.54 -24.03 -4.78
CA CYS A 16 1.65 -24.55 -3.44
C CYS A 16 1.76 -26.09 -3.47
N PRO A 17 2.83 -26.66 -4.08
CA PRO A 17 2.92 -28.10 -4.30
C PRO A 17 2.94 -28.91 -3.00
N THR A 18 3.39 -28.31 -1.88
CA THR A 18 3.39 -28.93 -0.55
C THR A 18 2.10 -28.68 0.25
N PHE A 19 1.26 -27.73 -0.19
CA PHE A 19 0.09 -27.23 0.53
C PHE A 19 0.37 -26.77 1.98
N GLU A 20 1.61 -26.38 2.31
CA GLU A 20 1.95 -25.76 3.60
C GLU A 20 1.53 -24.29 3.66
N GLU A 21 1.40 -23.64 2.50
CA GLU A 21 0.89 -22.28 2.36
C GLU A 21 -0.21 -22.26 1.32
N VAL A 22 -1.34 -21.62 1.64
CA VAL A 22 -2.39 -21.27 0.68
C VAL A 22 -2.56 -19.77 0.73
N ASP A 23 -2.34 -19.11 -0.40
CA ASP A 23 -2.53 -17.68 -0.53
C ASP A 23 -3.55 -17.42 -1.65
N ALA A 24 -4.71 -16.90 -1.26
CA ALA A 24 -5.81 -16.59 -2.15
C ALA A 24 -5.84 -15.10 -2.55
N ALA A 25 -5.05 -14.25 -1.88
CA ALA A 25 -5.12 -12.80 -2.00
C ALA A 25 -4.79 -12.31 -3.43
N TRP A 26 -3.94 -13.04 -4.15
CA TRP A 26 -3.51 -12.69 -5.52
C TRP A 26 -4.48 -13.13 -6.61
N THR A 27 -5.48 -13.96 -6.30
CA THR A 27 -6.34 -14.51 -7.35
C THR A 27 -7.34 -13.50 -7.92
N ASN A 28 -7.56 -12.34 -7.26
CA ASN A 28 -8.62 -11.36 -7.58
C ASN A 28 -10.02 -12.02 -7.73
N GLN A 29 -10.17 -13.25 -7.25
CA GLN A 29 -11.38 -14.06 -7.32
C GLN A 29 -11.65 -14.57 -5.91
N GLN A 30 -12.91 -14.43 -5.47
CA GLN A 30 -13.31 -14.95 -4.18
C GLN A 30 -13.28 -16.47 -4.22
N LEU A 31 -12.53 -17.09 -3.30
CA LEU A 31 -12.68 -18.50 -3.01
C LEU A 31 -14.09 -18.75 -2.51
N SER A 32 -14.81 -19.69 -3.11
CA SER A 32 -16.10 -20.11 -2.60
C SER A 32 -15.93 -20.85 -1.27
N ASN A 33 -16.97 -20.83 -0.42
CA ASN A 33 -17.00 -21.63 0.81
C ASN A 33 -16.76 -23.12 0.50
N SER A 34 -17.24 -23.62 -0.65
CA SER A 34 -17.04 -25.02 -1.05
C SER A 34 -15.58 -25.36 -1.40
N ALA A 35 -14.87 -24.44 -2.07
CA ALA A 35 -13.45 -24.62 -2.38
C ALA A 35 -12.59 -24.57 -1.11
N LEU A 36 -12.89 -23.66 -0.19
CA LEU A 36 -12.22 -23.57 1.11
C LEU A 36 -12.48 -24.80 1.97
N SER A 37 -13.71 -25.28 1.99
CA SER A 37 -14.10 -26.50 2.70
C SER A 37 -13.30 -27.71 2.21
N PHE A 38 -13.11 -27.84 0.89
CA PHE A 38 -12.25 -28.87 0.32
C PHE A 38 -10.78 -28.73 0.76
N ILE A 39 -10.21 -27.52 0.69
CA ILE A 39 -8.84 -27.28 1.14
C ILE A 39 -8.70 -27.63 2.63
N ALA A 40 -9.64 -27.19 3.46
CA ALA A 40 -9.65 -27.42 4.90
C ALA A 40 -9.66 -28.92 5.22
N LEU A 41 -10.54 -29.69 4.58
CA LEU A 41 -10.69 -31.13 4.84
C LEU A 41 -9.50 -31.97 4.35
N HIS A 42 -8.94 -31.65 3.19
CA HIS A 42 -7.90 -32.47 2.57
C HIS A 42 -6.46 -32.03 2.90
N HIS A 43 -6.25 -30.74 3.16
CA HIS A 43 -4.93 -30.15 3.33
C HIS A 43 -4.74 -29.41 4.67
N GLY A 44 -5.82 -29.15 5.42
CA GLY A 44 -5.79 -28.43 6.69
C GLY A 44 -4.75 -28.93 7.71
N PRO A 45 -4.55 -30.25 7.91
CA PRO A 45 -3.55 -30.77 8.83
C PRO A 45 -2.09 -30.40 8.53
N ARG A 46 -1.75 -30.08 7.27
CA ARG A 46 -0.39 -29.69 6.86
C ARG A 46 -0.23 -28.19 6.69
N LEU A 47 -1.34 -27.45 6.68
CA LEU A 47 -1.33 -26.03 6.38
C LEU A 47 -0.70 -25.25 7.54
N VAL A 48 0.32 -24.46 7.22
CA VAL A 48 1.04 -23.57 8.15
C VAL A 48 0.58 -22.12 7.97
N THR A 49 0.30 -21.72 6.72
CA THR A 49 -0.13 -20.36 6.37
C THR A 49 -1.38 -20.39 5.51
N LEU A 50 -2.39 -19.60 5.89
CA LEU A 50 -3.63 -19.41 5.15
C LEU A 50 -3.90 -17.91 4.98
N LYS A 51 -3.77 -17.41 3.75
CA LYS A 51 -4.05 -16.00 3.43
C LYS A 51 -5.30 -15.90 2.57
N LEU A 52 -6.33 -15.29 3.15
CA LEU A 52 -7.65 -15.06 2.55
C LEU A 52 -7.97 -13.56 2.53
N ALA A 53 -6.94 -12.71 2.42
CA ALA A 53 -7.10 -11.28 2.35
C ALA A 53 -8.06 -10.88 1.21
N GLY A 54 -9.02 -10.00 1.51
CA GLY A 54 -10.06 -9.55 0.57
C GLY A 54 -11.12 -10.59 0.18
N CYS A 55 -11.13 -11.78 0.79
CA CYS A 55 -12.19 -12.76 0.55
C CYS A 55 -13.47 -12.34 1.29
N HIS A 56 -14.54 -12.06 0.54
CA HIS A 56 -15.85 -11.71 1.11
C HIS A 56 -16.81 -12.89 1.04
N GLY A 57 -17.86 -12.87 1.88
CA GLY A 57 -18.85 -13.95 1.93
C GLY A 57 -18.38 -15.24 2.60
N LEU A 58 -17.27 -15.18 3.34
CA LEU A 58 -16.79 -16.28 4.17
C LEU A 58 -17.80 -16.56 5.29
N THR A 59 -18.25 -17.80 5.37
CA THR A 59 -19.16 -18.28 6.43
C THR A 59 -18.54 -19.49 7.13
N SER A 60 -19.17 -19.95 8.22
CA SER A 60 -18.77 -21.19 8.91
C SER A 60 -18.81 -22.42 8.00
N GLU A 61 -19.59 -22.42 6.91
CA GLU A 61 -19.61 -23.51 5.92
C GLU A 61 -18.28 -23.70 5.18
N ALA A 62 -17.47 -22.65 5.08
CA ALA A 62 -16.12 -22.74 4.52
C ALA A 62 -15.18 -23.62 5.36
N PHE A 63 -15.54 -23.84 6.62
CA PHE A 63 -14.71 -24.53 7.61
C PHE A 63 -15.54 -25.62 8.28
N PRO A 64 -15.90 -26.71 7.58
CA PRO A 64 -16.75 -27.76 8.15
C PRO A 64 -16.10 -28.38 9.39
N ALA A 65 -16.91 -28.89 10.32
CA ALA A 65 -16.35 -29.55 11.49
C ALA A 65 -15.44 -30.73 11.08
N GLY A 66 -14.25 -30.83 11.69
CA GLY A 66 -13.26 -31.84 11.34
C GLY A 66 -13.81 -33.27 11.35
N THR A 67 -13.43 -34.07 10.35
CA THR A 67 -13.82 -35.47 10.21
C THR A 67 -12.99 -36.34 11.17
N GLY A 68 -13.58 -36.74 12.30
CA GLY A 68 -12.96 -37.66 13.25
C GLY A 68 -13.65 -37.66 14.61
N GLY A 69 -14.42 -38.73 14.88
CA GLY A 69 -15.14 -38.96 16.14
C GLY A 69 -16.51 -39.56 15.90
N GLY A 70 -16.59 -40.81 15.44
CA GLY A 70 -17.83 -41.56 15.22
C GLY A 70 -18.54 -42.01 16.50
N GLY A 71 -18.31 -41.35 17.63
CA GLY A 71 -18.93 -41.68 18.91
C GLY A 71 -19.17 -40.42 19.73
N ALA A 72 -20.35 -40.34 20.35
CA ALA A 72 -20.71 -39.28 21.27
C ALA A 72 -19.64 -39.17 22.38
N GLY A 73 -18.94 -38.03 22.45
CA GLY A 73 -18.02 -37.70 23.55
C GLY A 73 -16.53 -37.58 23.24
N GLN A 74 -16.05 -37.84 22.02
CA GLN A 74 -14.65 -37.55 21.66
C GLN A 74 -14.46 -36.11 21.16
N PRO A 75 -13.42 -35.37 21.61
CA PRO A 75 -13.14 -34.03 21.09
C PRO A 75 -12.76 -34.12 19.60
N ARG A 76 -13.53 -33.44 18.75
CA ARG A 76 -13.25 -33.37 17.31
C ARG A 76 -11.86 -32.79 17.08
N ARG A 77 -11.07 -33.43 16.21
CA ARG A 77 -9.76 -32.91 15.83
C ARG A 77 -9.93 -31.57 15.10
N PRO A 78 -9.13 -30.54 15.44
CA PRO A 78 -9.15 -29.27 14.72
C PRO A 78 -8.80 -29.47 13.24
N LEU A 79 -9.43 -28.70 12.35
CA LEU A 79 -9.11 -28.73 10.90
C LEU A 79 -7.68 -28.29 10.61
N PHE A 80 -7.15 -27.34 11.39
CA PHE A 80 -5.89 -26.65 11.14
C PHE A 80 -4.94 -26.74 12.35
N PRO A 81 -4.55 -27.96 12.79
CA PRO A 81 -3.72 -28.15 13.98
C PRO A 81 -2.34 -27.49 13.87
N SER A 82 -1.79 -27.37 12.66
CA SER A 82 -0.44 -26.86 12.39
C SER A 82 -0.41 -25.42 11.89
N LEU A 83 -1.58 -24.78 11.75
CA LEU A 83 -1.67 -23.43 11.20
C LEU A 83 -1.11 -22.41 12.18
N LYS A 84 -0.12 -21.65 11.71
CA LYS A 84 0.57 -20.60 12.47
C LYS A 84 0.17 -19.23 12.01
N HIS A 85 -0.12 -19.03 10.72
CA HIS A 85 -0.42 -17.72 10.15
C HIS A 85 -1.79 -17.74 9.47
N LEU A 86 -2.67 -16.83 9.90
CA LEU A 86 -3.98 -16.62 9.31
C LEU A 86 -4.12 -15.14 8.97
N ASP A 87 -4.31 -14.84 7.69
CA ASP A 87 -4.56 -13.49 7.18
C ASP A 87 -5.97 -13.43 6.60
N LEU A 88 -6.82 -12.62 7.23
CA LEU A 88 -8.18 -12.33 6.83
C LEU A 88 -8.34 -10.83 6.51
N SER A 89 -7.25 -10.09 6.32
CA SER A 89 -7.30 -8.64 6.15
C SER A 89 -8.22 -8.21 5.01
N GLY A 90 -9.04 -7.19 5.24
CA GLY A 90 -10.03 -6.67 4.30
C GLY A 90 -11.17 -7.65 3.97
N SER A 91 -11.28 -8.78 4.66
CA SER A 91 -12.40 -9.72 4.48
C SER A 91 -13.67 -9.23 5.18
N SER A 92 -14.83 -9.77 4.77
CA SER A 92 -16.12 -9.50 5.42
C SER A 92 -16.50 -10.63 6.39
N VAL A 93 -15.57 -11.09 7.21
CA VAL A 93 -15.79 -12.18 8.18
C VAL A 93 -16.66 -11.70 9.35
N THR A 94 -17.68 -12.49 9.71
CA THR A 94 -18.54 -12.25 10.87
C THR A 94 -17.91 -12.78 12.16
N ASP A 95 -18.37 -12.29 13.32
CA ASP A 95 -17.93 -12.79 14.63
C ASP A 95 -18.09 -14.31 14.76
N GLU A 96 -19.22 -14.86 14.33
CA GLU A 96 -19.49 -16.31 14.35
C GLU A 96 -18.46 -17.10 13.53
N THR A 97 -18.20 -16.65 12.30
CA THR A 97 -17.26 -17.32 11.40
C THR A 97 -15.83 -17.23 11.95
N LEU A 98 -15.45 -16.09 12.51
CA LEU A 98 -14.13 -15.90 13.13
C LEU A 98 -13.96 -16.83 14.34
N VAL A 99 -14.93 -16.85 15.26
CA VAL A 99 -14.89 -17.72 16.45
C VAL A 99 -14.75 -19.17 16.02
N HIS A 100 -15.61 -19.62 15.09
CA HIS A 100 -15.58 -20.99 14.59
C HIS A 100 -14.22 -21.36 14.01
N LEU A 101 -13.64 -20.49 13.18
CA LEU A 101 -12.33 -20.69 12.59
C LEU A 101 -11.21 -20.72 13.65
N LEU A 102 -11.23 -19.81 14.63
CA LEU A 102 -10.21 -19.77 15.68
C LEU A 102 -10.25 -21.01 16.59
N HIS A 103 -11.40 -21.67 16.75
CA HIS A 103 -11.46 -22.99 17.41
C HIS A 103 -10.74 -24.10 16.63
N GLN A 104 -10.61 -23.95 15.31
CA GLN A 104 -9.94 -24.94 14.46
C GLN A 104 -8.42 -24.74 14.35
N CYS A 105 -7.86 -23.68 14.93
CA CYS A 105 -6.46 -23.27 14.73
C CYS A 105 -5.70 -23.10 16.07
N PRO A 106 -5.54 -24.13 16.91
CA PRO A 106 -4.99 -23.96 18.27
C PRO A 106 -3.53 -23.48 18.31
N SER A 107 -2.75 -23.72 17.26
CA SER A 107 -1.32 -23.36 17.19
C SER A 107 -1.05 -21.98 16.59
N LEU A 108 -2.08 -21.15 16.43
CA LEU A 108 -1.98 -19.88 15.72
C LEU A 108 -1.00 -18.92 16.41
N GLN A 109 -0.14 -18.28 15.61
CA GLN A 109 0.87 -17.33 16.09
C GLN A 109 0.67 -15.93 15.52
N LEU A 110 0.16 -15.82 14.28
CA LEU A 110 -0.13 -14.56 13.62
C LEU A 110 -1.57 -14.56 13.14
N LEU A 111 -2.31 -13.52 13.52
CA LEU A 111 -3.68 -13.25 13.10
C LEU A 111 -3.77 -11.82 12.56
N ASP A 112 -3.94 -11.67 11.24
CA ASP A 112 -4.20 -10.38 10.60
C ASP A 112 -5.70 -10.26 10.29
N LEU A 113 -6.34 -9.27 10.91
CA LEU A 113 -7.75 -8.92 10.76
C LEU A 113 -7.91 -7.46 10.30
N ARG A 114 -6.86 -6.85 9.75
CA ARG A 114 -6.87 -5.44 9.37
C ARG A 114 -8.02 -5.11 8.42
N GLY A 115 -8.81 -4.09 8.72
CA GLY A 115 -9.92 -3.65 7.87
C GLY A 115 -11.13 -4.59 7.84
N CYS A 116 -11.22 -5.57 8.75
CA CYS A 116 -12.38 -6.44 8.88
C CYS A 116 -13.56 -5.71 9.55
N GLY A 117 -14.36 -5.03 8.73
CA GLY A 117 -15.41 -4.12 9.20
C GLY A 117 -16.67 -4.75 9.81
N LEU A 118 -16.74 -6.09 9.96
CA LEU A 118 -17.89 -6.80 10.56
C LEU A 118 -17.57 -7.44 11.92
N ILE A 119 -16.31 -7.42 12.34
CA ILE A 119 -15.90 -7.97 13.64
C ILE A 119 -16.32 -7.00 14.75
N GLY A 120 -16.89 -7.54 15.82
CA GLY A 120 -17.38 -6.81 16.99
C GLY A 120 -18.81 -6.27 16.85
N VAL A 121 -19.51 -6.54 15.74
CA VAL A 121 -20.87 -6.05 15.50
C VAL A 121 -21.92 -6.85 16.26
N ALA A 122 -21.73 -8.17 16.34
CA ALA A 122 -22.66 -9.08 17.03
C ALA A 122 -22.02 -9.72 18.27
N ALA A 123 -20.76 -9.40 18.55
CA ALA A 123 -20.01 -9.97 19.65
C ALA A 123 -20.55 -9.53 21.02
N SER A 124 -21.13 -10.49 21.74
CA SER A 124 -21.30 -10.43 23.19
C SER A 124 -20.03 -10.88 23.93
N ALA A 125 -19.99 -10.67 25.25
CA ALA A 125 -18.91 -11.11 26.12
C ALA A 125 -18.58 -12.62 26.08
N ARG A 126 -19.56 -13.43 25.69
CA ARG A 126 -19.42 -14.89 25.61
C ARG A 126 -18.87 -15.36 24.27
N THR A 127 -18.95 -14.53 23.23
CA THR A 127 -18.64 -14.89 21.85
C THR A 127 -17.21 -15.39 21.69
N PHE A 128 -16.25 -14.74 22.36
CA PHE A 128 -14.84 -15.11 22.29
C PHE A 128 -14.36 -15.90 23.53
N ALA A 129 -15.28 -16.50 24.28
CA ALA A 129 -14.93 -17.31 25.43
C ALA A 129 -14.32 -18.66 24.98
N ASN A 130 -13.26 -19.08 25.67
CA ASN A 130 -12.65 -20.41 25.53
C ASN A 130 -12.09 -20.74 24.14
N ILE A 131 -11.58 -19.73 23.42
CA ILE A 131 -10.89 -19.93 22.14
C ILE A 131 -9.41 -20.25 22.39
N PRO A 132 -8.93 -21.48 22.06
CA PRO A 132 -7.55 -21.89 22.36
C PRO A 132 -6.51 -21.08 21.58
N ALA A 133 -6.81 -20.72 20.32
CA ALA A 133 -5.91 -19.98 19.46
C ALA A 133 -5.48 -18.63 20.06
N LEU A 134 -6.34 -17.96 20.83
CA LEU A 134 -6.01 -16.63 21.38
C LEU A 134 -4.80 -16.71 22.32
N ALA A 135 -4.65 -17.77 23.11
CA ALA A 135 -3.54 -17.91 24.04
C ALA A 135 -2.18 -18.14 23.35
N SER A 136 -2.18 -18.65 22.11
CA SER A 136 -0.97 -18.90 21.31
C SER A 136 -0.58 -17.73 20.40
N VAL A 137 -1.51 -16.82 20.09
CA VAL A 137 -1.24 -15.66 19.23
C VAL A 137 -0.12 -14.78 19.81
N ARG A 138 0.87 -14.51 18.97
CA ARG A 138 2.02 -13.63 19.24
C ARG A 138 1.93 -12.30 18.48
N HIS A 139 1.26 -12.29 17.33
CA HIS A 139 1.09 -11.12 16.48
C HIS A 139 -0.38 -10.98 16.13
N LEU A 140 -0.99 -9.87 16.56
CA LEU A 140 -2.39 -9.55 16.28
C LEU A 140 -2.49 -8.18 15.62
N ASP A 141 -3.01 -8.14 14.40
CA ASP A 141 -3.31 -6.90 13.71
C ASP A 141 -4.82 -6.70 13.58
N LEU A 142 -5.33 -5.65 14.24
CA LEU A 142 -6.71 -5.21 14.22
C LEU A 142 -6.84 -3.81 13.62
N ALA A 143 -5.83 -3.32 12.87
CA ALA A 143 -5.86 -1.97 12.34
C ALA A 143 -7.10 -1.74 11.44
N ASP A 144 -7.65 -0.53 11.50
CA ASP A 144 -8.83 -0.09 10.76
C ASP A 144 -10.12 -0.92 11.02
N CYS A 145 -10.17 -1.69 12.11
CA CYS A 145 -11.39 -2.36 12.59
C CYS A 145 -12.32 -1.39 13.33
N ARG A 146 -12.83 -0.36 12.64
CA ARG A 146 -13.55 0.77 13.26
C ARG A 146 -14.84 0.40 14.01
N LYS A 147 -15.46 -0.74 13.69
CA LYS A 147 -16.67 -1.22 14.36
C LYS A 147 -16.38 -2.04 15.62
N LEU A 148 -15.13 -2.42 15.86
CA LEU A 148 -14.75 -3.15 17.06
C LEU A 148 -14.96 -2.24 18.28
N SER A 149 -15.85 -2.63 19.18
CA SER A 149 -16.14 -1.87 20.39
C SER A 149 -15.06 -2.11 21.46
N HIS A 150 -14.86 -1.12 22.34
CA HIS A 150 -13.92 -1.25 23.45
C HIS A 150 -14.29 -2.40 24.40
N GLU A 151 -15.57 -2.68 24.60
CA GLU A 151 -16.05 -3.79 25.44
C GLU A 151 -15.54 -5.14 24.94
N VAL A 152 -15.63 -5.38 23.63
CA VAL A 152 -15.11 -6.60 23.01
C VAL A 152 -13.59 -6.66 23.14
N MET A 153 -12.89 -5.54 22.91
CA MET A 153 -11.43 -5.48 23.03
C MET A 153 -10.95 -5.81 24.45
N VAL A 154 -11.61 -5.27 25.48
CA VAL A 154 -11.30 -5.55 26.90
C VAL A 154 -11.48 -7.04 27.24
N GLN A 155 -12.31 -7.78 26.51
CA GLN A 155 -12.58 -9.19 26.79
C GLN A 155 -11.70 -10.14 25.97
N VAL A 156 -11.33 -9.75 24.75
CA VAL A 156 -10.58 -10.59 23.80
C VAL A 156 -9.08 -10.43 23.97
N LEU A 157 -8.57 -9.20 23.92
CA LEU A 157 -7.13 -8.94 23.95
C LEU A 157 -6.40 -9.54 25.16
N PRO A 158 -6.97 -9.56 26.39
CA PRO A 158 -6.24 -10.08 27.55
C PRO A 158 -6.12 -11.60 27.54
N ARG A 159 -6.89 -12.30 26.69
CA ARG A 159 -6.73 -13.74 26.45
C ARG A 159 -5.48 -14.03 25.60
N CYS A 160 -4.92 -13.03 24.93
CA CYS A 160 -3.71 -13.14 24.14
C CYS A 160 -2.45 -13.02 25.02
N SER A 161 -2.30 -13.90 26.00
CA SER A 161 -1.20 -13.82 26.98
C SER A 161 0.21 -13.98 26.37
N SER A 162 0.32 -14.59 25.20
CA SER A 162 1.59 -14.74 24.45
C SER A 162 1.91 -13.58 23.51
N LEU A 163 1.10 -12.52 23.52
CA LEU A 163 1.17 -11.44 22.53
C LEU A 163 2.48 -10.64 22.63
N ARG A 164 3.19 -10.55 21.50
CA ARG A 164 4.43 -9.79 21.32
C ARG A 164 4.24 -8.56 20.45
N SER A 165 3.27 -8.57 19.54
CA SER A 165 2.97 -7.43 18.67
C SER A 165 1.46 -7.23 18.57
N LEU A 166 1.02 -6.00 18.82
CA LEU A 166 -0.36 -5.58 18.71
C LEU A 166 -0.46 -4.33 17.84
N SER A 167 -1.28 -4.38 16.80
CA SER A 167 -1.66 -3.22 16.02
C SER A 167 -3.14 -2.92 16.19
N LEU A 168 -3.46 -1.72 16.67
CA LEU A 168 -4.80 -1.16 16.77
C LEU A 168 -4.92 0.12 15.95
N ALA A 169 -4.02 0.35 14.98
CA ALA A 169 -3.98 1.60 14.24
C ALA A 169 -5.35 1.93 13.60
N LEU A 170 -5.74 3.20 13.60
CA LEU A 170 -7.03 3.69 13.07
C LEU A 170 -8.28 3.14 13.79
N CYS A 171 -8.13 2.45 14.93
CA CYS A 171 -9.27 2.05 15.76
C CYS A 171 -9.69 3.22 16.66
N THR A 172 -10.81 3.85 16.33
CA THR A 172 -11.29 5.04 17.05
C THR A 172 -11.88 4.76 18.43
N ASN A 173 -12.18 3.49 18.73
CA ASN A 173 -12.80 3.06 19.98
C ASN A 173 -11.79 2.58 21.03
N VAL A 174 -10.48 2.74 20.81
CA VAL A 174 -9.47 2.34 21.81
C VAL A 174 -9.53 3.29 23.01
N THR A 175 -9.75 2.75 24.20
CA THR A 175 -9.80 3.51 25.46
C THR A 175 -8.64 3.14 26.40
N THR A 176 -8.40 3.95 27.43
CA THR A 176 -7.42 3.66 28.49
C THR A 176 -7.67 2.29 29.15
N ALA A 177 -8.93 1.90 29.33
CA ALA A 177 -9.28 0.59 29.91
C ALA A 177 -8.79 -0.59 29.04
N VAL A 178 -8.93 -0.48 27.72
CA VAL A 178 -8.41 -1.49 26.78
C VAL A 178 -6.90 -1.66 26.97
N LEU A 179 -6.15 -0.54 26.93
CA LEU A 179 -4.69 -0.59 27.03
C LEU A 179 -4.20 -1.02 28.42
N ALA A 180 -4.90 -0.64 29.49
CA ALA A 180 -4.58 -1.08 30.85
C ALA A 180 -4.71 -2.60 30.98
N GLN A 181 -5.75 -3.19 30.40
CA GLN A 181 -5.96 -4.63 30.45
C GLN A 181 -4.95 -5.38 29.56
N VAL A 182 -4.62 -4.84 28.38
CA VAL A 182 -3.52 -5.35 27.54
C VAL A 182 -2.21 -5.33 28.33
N ALA A 183 -1.84 -4.21 28.94
CA ALA A 183 -0.61 -4.07 29.69
C ALA A 183 -0.54 -4.98 30.92
N ALA A 184 -1.70 -5.34 31.51
CA ALA A 184 -1.77 -6.24 32.65
C ALA A 184 -1.56 -7.71 32.26
N GLN A 185 -2.10 -8.16 31.12
CA GLN A 185 -2.09 -9.59 30.74
C GLN A 185 -1.06 -9.93 29.66
N CYS A 186 -0.77 -9.01 28.75
CA CYS A 186 0.17 -9.19 27.65
C CYS A 186 1.57 -8.68 28.05
N THR A 187 2.14 -9.24 29.12
CA THR A 187 3.47 -8.81 29.61
C THR A 187 4.66 -9.08 28.67
N PRO A 188 4.63 -10.02 27.69
CA PRO A 188 5.73 -10.18 26.74
C PRO A 188 5.65 -9.23 25.53
N LEU A 189 4.80 -8.21 25.57
CA LEU A 189 4.58 -7.28 24.47
C LEU A 189 5.85 -6.49 24.12
N GLU A 190 6.26 -6.57 22.86
CA GLU A 190 7.47 -5.96 22.30
C GLU A 190 7.14 -4.84 21.30
N SER A 191 5.96 -4.87 20.68
CA SER A 191 5.58 -3.91 19.64
C SER A 191 4.11 -3.51 19.77
N VAL A 192 3.86 -2.20 19.73
CA VAL A 192 2.50 -1.63 19.77
C VAL A 192 2.36 -0.56 18.70
N ASP A 193 1.30 -0.64 17.89
CA ASP A 193 0.90 0.41 16.95
C ASP A 193 -0.49 0.95 17.33
N LEU A 194 -0.53 2.23 17.72
CA LEU A 194 -1.76 2.98 18.04
C LEU A 194 -1.94 4.17 17.10
N SER A 195 -1.29 4.14 15.92
CA SER A 195 -1.33 5.25 14.98
C SER A 195 -2.77 5.61 14.59
N GLY A 196 -3.13 6.89 14.70
CA GLY A 196 -4.45 7.42 14.36
C GLY A 196 -5.56 7.06 15.35
N CYS A 197 -5.23 6.48 16.50
CA CYS A 197 -6.19 6.28 17.59
C CYS A 197 -6.46 7.59 18.35
N ARG A 198 -7.64 7.70 18.97
CA ARG A 198 -8.03 8.85 19.81
C ARG A 198 -7.60 8.65 21.27
N ILE A 199 -6.33 8.36 21.49
CA ILE A 199 -5.77 8.09 22.82
C ILE A 199 -5.25 9.37 23.50
N GLU A 200 -5.25 9.35 24.84
CA GLU A 200 -4.76 10.44 25.69
C GLU A 200 -3.57 9.99 26.56
N ASP A 201 -3.01 10.90 27.34
CA ASP A 201 -1.83 10.65 28.17
C ASP A 201 -1.98 9.43 29.08
N ASP A 202 -3.13 9.28 29.75
CA ASP A 202 -3.42 8.14 30.63
C ASP A 202 -3.41 6.80 29.89
N SER A 203 -3.85 6.80 28.63
CA SER A 203 -3.82 5.62 27.78
C SER A 203 -2.38 5.15 27.51
N LEU A 204 -1.46 6.09 27.27
CA LEU A 204 -0.05 5.77 27.06
C LEU A 204 0.63 5.36 28.37
N LEU A 205 0.31 6.03 29.49
CA LEU A 205 0.78 5.67 30.83
C LEU A 205 0.41 4.23 31.22
N ALA A 206 -0.76 3.74 30.78
CA ALA A 206 -1.16 2.36 31.02
C ALA A 206 -0.15 1.34 30.45
N LEU A 207 0.51 1.67 29.33
CA LEU A 207 1.54 0.83 28.69
C LEU A 207 2.90 0.88 29.39
N ALA A 208 3.08 1.71 30.43
CA ALA A 208 4.32 1.78 31.21
C ALA A 208 4.74 0.42 31.82
N LYS A 209 3.78 -0.50 32.02
CA LYS A 209 4.05 -1.85 32.52
C LYS A 209 4.72 -2.77 31.49
N CYS A 210 4.64 -2.45 30.21
CA CYS A 210 5.22 -3.24 29.12
C CYS A 210 6.73 -2.97 29.00
N SER A 211 7.53 -3.45 29.94
CA SER A 211 8.98 -3.15 30.02
C SER A 211 9.83 -3.77 28.90
N ARG A 212 9.26 -4.73 28.15
CA ARG A 212 9.90 -5.39 26.99
C ARG A 212 9.65 -4.68 25.67
N LEU A 213 9.00 -3.52 25.69
CA LEU A 213 8.65 -2.78 24.49
C LEU A 213 9.91 -2.33 23.74
N LYS A 214 10.00 -2.76 22.48
CA LYS A 214 11.04 -2.42 21.51
C LYS A 214 10.51 -1.48 20.43
N SER A 215 9.21 -1.48 20.16
CA SER A 215 8.59 -0.68 19.11
C SER A 215 7.29 -0.05 19.57
N ILE A 216 7.17 1.26 19.38
CA ILE A 216 5.94 2.02 19.61
C ILE A 216 5.68 2.95 18.42
N LYS A 217 4.44 2.95 17.91
CA LYS A 217 3.99 3.88 16.89
C LYS A 217 2.74 4.62 17.37
N LEU A 218 2.81 5.94 17.40
CA LEU A 218 1.77 6.84 17.88
C LEU A 218 1.44 7.91 16.82
N ASN A 219 1.59 7.60 15.54
CA ASN A 219 1.45 8.58 14.47
C ASN A 219 0.05 9.21 14.51
N ALA A 220 -0.04 10.53 14.36
CA ALA A 220 -1.29 11.30 14.41
C ALA A 220 -2.10 11.13 15.71
N CYS A 221 -1.47 10.77 16.83
CA CYS A 221 -2.10 10.79 18.16
C CYS A 221 -2.08 12.22 18.75
N ALA A 222 -3.00 13.07 18.29
CA ALA A 222 -3.01 14.51 18.58
C ALA A 222 -3.19 14.90 20.06
N ASN A 223 -3.55 13.95 20.94
CA ASN A 223 -3.78 14.20 22.37
C ASN A 223 -2.67 13.72 23.30
N ILE A 224 -1.61 13.10 22.75
CA ILE A 224 -0.44 12.74 23.55
C ILE A 224 0.46 13.96 23.74
N THR A 225 0.85 14.21 24.99
CA THR A 225 1.70 15.33 25.38
C THR A 225 3.06 14.87 25.89
N ASN A 226 3.94 15.83 26.18
CA ASN A 226 5.24 15.56 26.79
C ASN A 226 5.12 14.75 28.09
N LYS A 227 4.08 14.99 28.90
CA LYS A 227 3.95 14.34 30.21
C LYS A 227 3.92 12.82 30.09
N ALA A 228 3.09 12.29 29.20
CA ALA A 228 2.99 10.85 29.01
C ALA A 228 4.28 10.27 28.43
N LEU A 229 4.82 10.86 27.35
CA LEU A 229 6.01 10.30 26.70
C LEU A 229 7.23 10.30 27.63
N MET A 230 7.42 11.35 28.43
CA MET A 230 8.49 11.42 29.43
C MET A 230 8.33 10.35 30.52
N ALA A 231 7.10 10.12 30.99
CA ALA A 231 6.82 9.15 32.04
C ALA A 231 7.05 7.70 31.57
N VAL A 232 6.72 7.38 30.32
CA VAL A 232 6.89 6.03 29.77
C VAL A 232 8.29 5.77 29.22
N ALA A 233 9.02 6.78 28.74
CA ALA A 233 10.36 6.63 28.19
C ALA A 233 11.33 5.93 29.17
N ALA A 234 11.26 6.27 30.46
CA ALA A 234 12.07 5.64 31.52
C ALA A 234 11.74 4.15 31.75
N ARG A 235 10.62 3.65 31.22
CA ARG A 235 10.15 2.27 31.40
C ARG A 235 10.46 1.38 30.20
N TRP A 236 10.94 1.95 29.09
CA TRP A 236 11.25 1.23 27.84
C TRP A 236 12.73 1.36 27.44
N PRO A 237 13.69 0.94 28.28
CA PRO A 237 15.12 1.10 28.00
C PRO A 237 15.60 0.33 26.76
N ALA A 238 14.84 -0.71 26.35
CA ALA A 238 15.10 -1.51 25.16
C ALA A 238 14.38 -0.99 23.90
N LEU A 239 13.80 0.21 23.94
CA LEU A 239 13.09 0.77 22.79
C LEU A 239 14.06 1.02 21.63
N GLN A 240 13.72 0.45 20.47
CA GLN A 240 14.49 0.50 19.24
C GLN A 240 13.77 1.30 18.14
N THR A 241 12.44 1.30 18.13
CA THR A 241 11.62 1.96 17.11
C THR A 241 10.59 2.85 17.77
N CYS A 242 10.62 4.15 17.47
CA CYS A 242 9.63 5.12 17.93
C CYS A 242 9.16 5.97 16.74
N SER A 243 7.88 5.90 16.41
CA SER A 243 7.26 6.71 15.36
C SER A 243 6.22 7.64 15.97
N LEU A 244 6.42 8.95 15.82
CA LEU A 244 5.61 10.01 16.42
C LEU A 244 5.11 10.99 15.36
N VAL A 245 4.96 10.52 14.12
CA VAL A 245 4.66 11.37 12.96
C VAL A 245 3.37 12.15 13.20
N GLY A 246 3.43 13.48 13.10
CA GLY A 246 2.26 14.35 13.26
C GLY A 246 1.75 14.47 14.71
N CYS A 247 2.55 14.14 15.72
CA CYS A 247 2.24 14.41 17.12
C CYS A 247 2.55 15.87 17.48
N GLU A 248 1.65 16.79 17.10
CA GLU A 248 1.91 18.24 17.16
C GLU A 248 2.09 18.81 18.58
N LYS A 249 1.59 18.14 19.63
CA LYS A 249 1.75 18.57 21.03
C LYS A 249 3.10 18.19 21.66
N LEU A 250 3.92 17.40 20.98
CA LEU A 250 5.23 17.01 21.47
C LEU A 250 6.28 18.08 21.17
N THR A 251 7.15 18.34 22.14
CA THR A 251 8.25 19.31 22.03
C THR A 251 9.60 18.66 22.33
N ASP A 252 10.67 19.47 22.28
CA ASP A 252 12.03 19.02 22.60
C ASP A 252 12.17 18.31 23.96
N ALA A 253 11.35 18.66 24.94
CA ALA A 253 11.37 18.03 26.27
C ALA A 253 11.05 16.52 26.19
N ALA A 254 10.08 16.14 25.37
CA ALA A 254 9.68 14.75 25.22
C ALA A 254 10.73 13.93 24.45
N VAL A 255 11.25 14.48 23.36
CA VAL A 255 12.30 13.83 22.56
C VAL A 255 13.61 13.71 23.35
N SER A 256 13.98 14.73 24.12
CA SER A 256 15.14 14.68 25.01
C SER A 256 15.02 13.59 26.08
N SER A 257 13.83 13.44 26.68
CA SER A 257 13.56 12.35 27.62
C SER A 257 13.64 10.98 26.96
N LEU A 258 13.08 10.84 25.74
CA LEU A 258 13.18 9.62 24.94
C LEU A 258 14.65 9.26 24.67
N ALA A 259 15.45 10.21 24.17
CA ALA A 259 16.87 10.01 23.89
C ALA A 259 17.67 9.66 25.15
N LYS A 260 17.33 10.28 26.30
CA LYS A 260 17.97 10.02 27.59
C LYS A 260 17.73 8.60 28.09
N HIS A 261 16.53 8.07 27.94
CA HIS A 261 16.13 6.79 28.54
C HIS A 261 16.16 5.61 27.56
N CYS A 262 16.22 5.86 26.24
CA CYS A 262 16.19 4.85 25.19
C CYS A 262 17.47 4.90 24.33
N PRO A 263 18.66 4.53 24.85
CA PRO A 263 19.91 4.61 24.10
C PRO A 263 19.99 3.59 22.93
N SER A 264 19.14 2.55 22.96
CA SER A 264 19.05 1.52 21.92
C SER A 264 18.22 1.95 20.70
N LEU A 265 17.79 3.22 20.64
CA LEU A 265 16.93 3.71 19.57
C LEU A 265 17.64 3.63 18.21
N ALA A 266 17.06 2.84 17.32
CA ALA A 266 17.54 2.61 15.96
C ALA A 266 16.69 3.35 14.91
N LEU A 267 15.40 3.53 15.16
CA LEU A 267 14.50 4.28 14.28
C LEU A 267 13.71 5.30 15.11
N LEU A 268 13.83 6.57 14.73
CA LEU A 268 13.03 7.66 15.25
C LEU A 268 12.39 8.43 14.10
N ASP A 269 11.07 8.52 14.06
CA ASP A 269 10.37 9.36 13.10
C ASP A 269 9.57 10.45 13.81
N LEU A 270 10.00 11.69 13.62
CA LEU A 270 9.41 12.93 14.15
C LEU A 270 8.77 13.77 13.04
N SER A 271 8.56 13.20 11.85
CA SER A 271 8.02 13.94 10.71
C SER A 271 6.71 14.64 11.08
N ARG A 272 6.52 15.88 10.62
CA ARG A 272 5.35 16.75 10.91
C ARG A 272 5.16 17.10 12.39
N CYS A 273 6.17 16.91 13.25
CA CYS A 273 6.17 17.43 14.62
C CYS A 273 6.64 18.90 14.63
N LYS A 274 5.70 19.83 14.50
CA LYS A 274 5.99 21.28 14.32
C LYS A 274 6.74 21.93 15.49
N ASN A 275 6.61 21.39 16.70
CA ASN A 275 7.22 21.93 17.92
C ASN A 275 8.56 21.26 18.31
N VAL A 276 9.14 20.48 17.40
CA VAL A 276 10.47 19.89 17.52
C VAL A 276 11.50 20.80 16.84
N SER A 277 12.62 21.04 17.50
CA SER A 277 13.70 21.93 17.04
C SER A 277 15.08 21.23 17.01
N ASN A 278 16.14 22.00 16.74
CA ASN A 278 17.52 21.50 16.77
C ASN A 278 17.87 20.80 18.09
N ALA A 279 17.32 21.27 19.22
CA ALA A 279 17.62 20.71 20.54
C ALA A 279 17.26 19.21 20.64
N SER A 280 16.12 18.80 20.05
CA SER A 280 15.73 17.38 19.96
C SER A 280 16.77 16.55 19.22
N VAL A 281 17.15 17.00 18.03
CA VAL A 281 18.06 16.24 17.15
C VAL A 281 19.45 16.15 17.78
N MET A 282 19.91 17.22 18.42
CA MET A 282 21.19 17.23 19.14
C MET A 282 21.20 16.22 20.30
N GLN A 283 20.12 16.12 21.08
CA GLN A 283 20.01 15.14 22.16
C GLN A 283 19.97 13.70 21.64
N VAL A 284 19.25 13.47 20.54
CA VAL A 284 19.24 12.17 19.86
C VAL A 284 20.63 11.81 19.34
N ALA A 285 21.32 12.75 18.67
CA ALA A 285 22.66 12.54 18.15
C ALA A 285 23.68 12.22 19.26
N GLU A 286 23.53 12.86 20.43
CA GLU A 286 24.41 12.65 21.58
C GLU A 286 24.19 11.30 22.25
N ARG A 287 22.93 10.84 22.38
CA ARG A 287 22.55 9.73 23.27
C ARG A 287 22.11 8.44 22.56
N CYS A 288 21.85 8.48 21.26
CA CYS A 288 21.39 7.33 20.48
C CYS A 288 22.41 6.94 19.39
N PRO A 289 23.57 6.37 19.74
CA PRO A 289 24.61 5.99 18.76
C PRO A 289 24.20 4.82 17.84
N ALA A 290 23.16 4.07 18.23
CA ALA A 290 22.59 2.97 17.45
C ALA A 290 21.64 3.44 16.34
N LEU A 291 21.41 4.76 16.19
CA LEU A 291 20.44 5.30 15.25
C LEU A 291 20.78 4.94 13.79
N GLN A 292 19.81 4.33 13.13
CA GLN A 292 19.85 3.89 11.74
C GLN A 292 18.87 4.68 10.87
N SER A 293 17.78 5.19 11.42
CA SER A 293 16.77 5.92 10.67
C SER A 293 16.26 7.12 11.45
N LEU A 294 16.32 8.30 10.84
CA LEU A 294 15.78 9.54 11.39
C LEU A 294 14.85 10.22 10.40
N GLY A 295 13.58 10.38 10.78
CA GLY A 295 12.57 11.12 10.04
C GLY A 295 12.31 12.50 10.65
N LEU A 296 12.44 13.54 9.83
CA LEU A 296 12.23 14.95 10.17
C LEU A 296 11.47 15.68 9.05
N ASP A 297 10.74 14.95 8.19
CA ASP A 297 9.99 15.57 7.10
C ASP A 297 9.02 16.61 7.66
N GLN A 298 8.96 17.80 7.08
CA GLN A 298 8.09 18.91 7.47
C GLN A 298 8.33 19.42 8.90
N CYS A 299 9.53 19.21 9.46
CA CYS A 299 9.96 19.83 10.72
C CYS A 299 10.62 21.19 10.45
N GLN A 300 9.80 22.24 10.42
CA GLN A 300 10.16 23.60 9.97
C GLN A 300 11.21 24.33 10.85
N SER A 301 11.39 23.88 12.08
CA SER A 301 12.34 24.45 13.04
C SER A 301 13.74 23.83 12.97
N ILE A 302 13.94 22.81 12.14
CA ILE A 302 15.24 22.14 11.95
C ILE A 302 16.11 22.94 10.98
N SER A 303 17.37 23.18 11.35
CA SER A 303 18.39 23.83 10.53
C SER A 303 19.70 23.04 10.49
N ASP A 304 20.71 23.59 9.83
CA ASP A 304 22.06 23.03 9.70
C ASP A 304 22.68 22.56 11.01
N GLU A 305 22.48 23.29 12.11
CA GLU A 305 23.00 22.93 13.43
C GLU A 305 22.54 21.53 13.89
N ALA A 306 21.26 21.21 13.67
CA ALA A 306 20.72 19.89 13.97
C ALA A 306 21.39 18.80 13.13
N ILE A 307 21.53 19.04 11.83
CA ILE A 307 22.08 18.07 10.87
C ILE A 307 23.56 17.85 11.16
N LEU A 308 24.33 18.90 11.38
CA LEU A 308 25.73 18.83 11.78
C LEU A 308 25.94 18.06 13.08
N SER A 309 24.97 18.05 14.00
CA SER A 309 25.08 17.25 15.22
C SER A 309 25.11 15.73 14.93
N LEU A 310 24.42 15.28 13.88
CA LEU A 310 24.35 13.87 13.48
C LEU A 310 25.69 13.36 12.94
N SER A 311 26.48 14.21 12.26
CA SER A 311 27.77 13.83 11.69
C SER A 311 28.81 13.42 12.75
N LYS A 312 28.60 13.84 14.01
CA LYS A 312 29.52 13.53 15.12
C LYS A 312 29.46 12.07 15.56
N ARG A 313 28.26 11.52 15.76
CA ARG A 313 28.07 10.20 16.43
C ARG A 313 27.16 9.22 15.67
N CYS A 314 26.34 9.67 14.72
CA CYS A 314 25.37 8.82 14.03
C CYS A 314 25.93 8.18 12.74
N GLY A 315 27.06 7.49 12.84
CA GLY A 315 27.70 6.82 11.69
C GLY A 315 26.99 5.54 11.20
N ASN A 316 25.90 5.13 11.85
CA ASN A 316 25.10 3.95 11.50
C ASN A 316 23.84 4.30 10.71
N LEU A 317 23.64 5.57 10.35
CA LEU A 317 22.47 6.01 9.59
C LEU A 317 22.39 5.30 8.24
N GLN A 318 21.24 4.70 8.01
CA GLN A 318 20.79 4.05 6.78
C GLN A 318 19.66 4.84 6.12
N ALA A 319 18.90 5.63 6.88
CA ALA A 319 17.81 6.45 6.37
C ALA A 319 17.81 7.85 7.01
N ILE A 320 17.70 8.88 6.17
CA ILE A 320 17.49 10.26 6.60
C ILE A 320 16.38 10.89 5.77
N LEU A 321 15.32 11.36 6.44
CA LEU A 321 14.15 11.98 5.81
C LEU A 321 14.07 13.45 6.26
N LEU A 322 14.28 14.37 5.33
CA LEU A 322 14.35 15.82 5.54
C LEU A 322 13.38 16.56 4.59
N GLY A 323 12.42 15.87 3.98
CA GLY A 323 11.51 16.48 3.02
C GLY A 323 10.73 17.65 3.62
N GLY A 324 10.85 18.85 3.06
CA GLY A 324 10.16 20.06 3.52
C GLY A 324 10.88 20.79 4.66
N THR A 325 12.12 20.43 4.99
CA THR A 325 12.96 21.21 5.91
C THR A 325 13.74 22.29 5.14
N TYR A 326 13.17 23.49 5.06
CA TYR A 326 13.65 24.57 4.19
C TYR A 326 14.86 25.37 4.70
N LYS A 327 15.37 25.06 5.90
CA LYS A 327 16.53 25.77 6.48
C LYS A 327 17.87 25.05 6.30
N ILE A 328 17.87 23.85 5.73
CA ILE A 328 19.07 23.02 5.55
C ILE A 328 19.82 23.42 4.28
N THR A 329 21.14 23.54 4.36
CA THR A 329 22.04 23.89 3.25
C THR A 329 22.94 22.71 2.85
N ASP A 330 23.66 22.88 1.74
CA ASP A 330 24.55 21.85 1.19
C ASP A 330 25.66 21.44 2.17
N ASP A 331 26.27 22.39 2.88
CA ASP A 331 27.41 22.12 3.76
C ASP A 331 27.06 21.18 4.92
N ALA A 332 25.92 21.41 5.57
CA ALA A 332 25.48 20.57 6.68
C ALA A 332 25.13 19.16 6.22
N LEU A 333 24.42 19.05 5.10
CA LEU A 333 24.03 17.77 4.54
C LEU A 333 25.25 16.97 4.05
N ALA A 334 26.21 17.62 3.39
CA ALA A 334 27.43 17.00 2.91
C ALA A 334 28.24 16.36 4.05
N GLN A 335 28.33 17.00 5.22
CA GLN A 335 29.05 16.43 6.37
C GLN A 335 28.38 15.17 6.93
N VAL A 336 27.05 15.15 7.01
CA VAL A 336 26.32 13.94 7.45
C VAL A 336 26.45 12.83 6.42
N ILE A 337 26.36 13.15 5.14
CA ILE A 337 26.57 12.20 4.03
C ILE A 337 28.00 11.65 4.06
N ALA A 338 29.02 12.47 4.22
CA ALA A 338 30.40 12.00 4.31
C ALA A 338 30.61 11.02 5.48
N ARG A 339 29.87 11.23 6.59
CA ARG A 339 29.94 10.36 7.77
C ARG A 339 29.20 9.03 7.58
N ALA A 340 27.98 9.06 7.07
CA ALA A 340 27.06 7.92 7.06
C ALA A 340 26.86 7.29 5.67
N GLY A 341 27.37 7.92 4.62
CA GLY A 341 27.05 7.63 3.21
C GLY A 341 27.22 6.17 2.83
N ALA A 342 28.29 5.52 3.30
CA ALA A 342 28.55 4.11 3.00
C ALA A 342 27.41 3.17 3.45
N LYS A 343 26.60 3.58 4.43
CA LYS A 343 25.45 2.82 4.95
C LYS A 343 24.10 3.39 4.53
N LEU A 344 24.06 4.63 4.01
CA LEU A 344 22.82 5.27 3.60
C LEU A 344 22.17 4.52 2.43
N GLN A 345 20.92 4.14 2.63
CA GLN A 345 20.05 3.47 1.66
C GLN A 345 18.83 4.32 1.30
N VAL A 346 18.36 5.19 2.20
CA VAL A 346 17.17 6.02 1.98
C VAL A 346 17.49 7.48 2.28
N VAL A 347 17.31 8.34 1.29
CA VAL A 347 17.50 9.78 1.40
C VAL A 347 16.26 10.48 0.83
N ASN A 348 15.52 11.19 1.67
CA ASN A 348 14.40 12.04 1.25
C ASN A 348 14.74 13.52 1.51
N LEU A 349 14.84 14.30 0.45
CA LEU A 349 15.15 15.74 0.44
C LEU A 349 14.06 16.55 -0.27
N ALA A 350 12.87 15.98 -0.44
CA ALA A 350 11.80 16.60 -1.20
C ALA A 350 11.46 18.02 -0.71
N GLY A 351 11.42 19.01 -1.59
CA GLY A 351 11.07 20.39 -1.23
C GLY A 351 12.10 21.11 -0.36
N CYS A 352 13.33 20.61 -0.27
CA CYS A 352 14.43 21.33 0.36
C CYS A 352 15.01 22.38 -0.61
N GLU A 353 14.41 23.57 -0.63
CA GLU A 353 14.70 24.61 -1.64
C GLU A 353 16.12 25.18 -1.60
N LYS A 354 16.78 25.13 -0.43
CA LYS A 354 18.15 25.61 -0.24
C LYS A 354 19.24 24.63 -0.68
N LEU A 355 18.88 23.37 -0.96
CA LEU A 355 19.85 22.39 -1.44
C LEU A 355 20.08 22.56 -2.93
N THR A 356 21.33 22.40 -3.33
CA THR A 356 21.76 22.56 -4.72
C THR A 356 22.39 21.27 -5.24
N SER A 357 22.98 21.37 -6.43
CA SER A 357 23.78 20.30 -7.03
C SER A 357 24.92 19.82 -6.12
N ALA A 358 25.42 20.66 -5.20
CA ALA A 358 26.50 20.27 -4.28
C ALA A 358 26.10 19.12 -3.34
N SER A 359 24.90 19.19 -2.74
CA SER A 359 24.35 18.08 -1.95
C SER A 359 24.22 16.79 -2.75
N VAL A 360 23.75 16.90 -3.98
CA VAL A 360 23.54 15.76 -4.88
C VAL A 360 24.86 15.11 -5.26
N MET A 361 25.90 15.91 -5.51
CA MET A 361 27.25 15.42 -5.75
C MET A 361 27.83 14.73 -4.49
N ALA A 362 27.59 15.27 -3.30
CA ALA A 362 28.00 14.60 -2.07
C ALA A 362 27.35 13.21 -1.92
N ILE A 363 26.04 13.09 -2.23
CA ILE A 363 25.34 11.79 -2.27
C ILE A 363 26.00 10.85 -3.27
N ALA A 364 26.22 11.31 -4.50
CA ALA A 364 26.83 10.50 -5.55
C ALA A 364 28.23 9.98 -5.16
N HIS A 365 29.04 10.79 -4.48
CA HIS A 365 30.39 10.41 -4.08
C HIS A 365 30.44 9.45 -2.87
N HIS A 366 29.47 9.55 -1.96
CA HIS A 366 29.57 8.86 -0.66
C HIS A 366 28.52 7.79 -0.42
N CYS A 367 27.46 7.68 -1.24
CA CYS A 367 26.32 6.78 -1.02
C CYS A 367 26.19 5.68 -2.10
N PRO A 368 27.14 4.73 -2.24
CA PRO A 368 27.07 3.69 -3.27
C PRO A 368 25.91 2.70 -3.07
N ASN A 369 25.42 2.56 -1.84
CA ASN A 369 24.35 1.62 -1.47
C ASN A 369 22.95 2.27 -1.47
N LEU A 370 22.80 3.43 -2.09
CA LEU A 370 21.53 4.16 -2.09
C LEU A 370 20.46 3.39 -2.87
N ARG A 371 19.31 3.18 -2.22
CA ARG A 371 18.16 2.42 -2.76
C ARG A 371 16.94 3.28 -3.02
N VAL A 372 16.71 4.29 -2.18
CA VAL A 372 15.58 5.22 -2.30
C VAL A 372 16.12 6.63 -2.25
N PHE A 373 15.93 7.37 -3.34
CA PHE A 373 16.29 8.77 -3.43
C PHE A 373 15.08 9.60 -3.84
N ASN A 374 14.70 10.55 -2.98
CA ASN A 374 13.64 11.49 -3.28
C ASN A 374 14.19 12.91 -3.20
N MET A 375 14.11 13.63 -4.32
CA MET A 375 14.46 15.03 -4.42
C MET A 375 13.36 15.83 -5.14
N SER A 376 12.11 15.38 -5.00
CA SER A 376 10.97 16.02 -5.63
C SER A 376 10.82 17.47 -5.16
N ASP A 377 10.41 18.38 -6.05
CA ASP A 377 10.22 19.81 -5.78
C ASP A 377 11.52 20.56 -5.42
N CYS A 378 12.68 19.97 -5.71
CA CYS A 378 13.97 20.67 -5.64
C CYS A 378 14.32 21.23 -7.01
N ASN A 379 14.25 22.55 -7.16
CA ASN A 379 14.42 23.23 -8.45
C ASN A 379 15.84 23.78 -8.71
N ASN A 380 16.74 23.68 -7.72
CA ASN A 380 18.12 24.20 -7.77
C ASN A 380 19.17 23.11 -8.06
N VAL A 381 18.74 21.99 -8.68
CA VAL A 381 19.57 20.82 -8.95
C VAL A 381 19.77 20.66 -10.46
N SER A 382 21.02 20.51 -10.89
CA SER A 382 21.37 20.32 -12.29
C SER A 382 21.14 18.87 -12.74
N ASN A 383 20.87 18.69 -14.03
CA ASN A 383 20.77 17.37 -14.65
C ASN A 383 22.09 16.59 -14.54
N GLU A 384 23.23 17.27 -14.61
CA GLU A 384 24.56 16.66 -14.48
C GLU A 384 24.74 16.01 -13.10
N ALA A 385 24.35 16.69 -12.02
CA ALA A 385 24.45 16.14 -10.67
C ALA A 385 23.55 14.92 -10.48
N LEU A 386 22.33 14.95 -11.04
CA LEU A 386 21.42 13.80 -11.02
C LEU A 386 21.98 12.62 -11.80
N ILE A 387 22.54 12.86 -12.99
CA ILE A 387 23.23 11.82 -13.78
C ILE A 387 24.39 11.21 -12.98
N HIS A 388 25.12 12.02 -12.21
CA HIS A 388 26.20 11.52 -11.38
C HIS A 388 25.70 10.57 -10.29
N VAL A 389 24.60 10.89 -9.59
CA VAL A 389 23.95 9.95 -8.65
C VAL A 389 23.55 8.66 -9.35
N LEU A 390 22.93 8.75 -10.53
CA LEU A 390 22.48 7.57 -11.28
C LEU A 390 23.62 6.65 -11.69
N ARG A 391 24.81 7.21 -11.99
CA ARG A 391 26.02 6.43 -12.29
C ARG A 391 26.66 5.81 -11.06
N SER A 392 26.63 6.52 -9.93
CA SER A 392 27.32 6.09 -8.70
C SER A 392 26.46 5.22 -7.77
N CYS A 393 25.15 5.17 -7.99
CA CYS A 393 24.18 4.43 -7.17
C CYS A 393 23.44 3.35 -8.01
N PRO A 394 24.09 2.23 -8.37
CA PRO A 394 23.48 1.20 -9.23
C PRO A 394 22.33 0.43 -8.55
N SER A 395 22.32 0.36 -7.21
CA SER A 395 21.31 -0.35 -6.41
C SER A 395 20.03 0.47 -6.18
N LEU A 396 19.83 1.55 -6.95
CA LEU A 396 18.69 2.43 -6.79
C LEU A 396 17.40 1.73 -7.22
N VAL A 397 16.47 1.56 -6.29
CA VAL A 397 15.17 0.91 -6.49
C VAL A 397 14.05 1.92 -6.70
N LYS A 398 14.13 3.08 -6.02
CA LYS A 398 13.13 4.14 -6.10
C LYS A 398 13.80 5.50 -6.29
N LEU A 399 13.39 6.20 -7.33
CA LEU A 399 13.79 7.57 -7.62
C LEU A 399 12.56 8.45 -7.77
N ASN A 400 12.49 9.53 -7.01
CA ASN A 400 11.44 10.52 -7.13
C ASN A 400 12.04 11.91 -7.40
N LEU A 401 11.77 12.42 -8.59
CA LEU A 401 12.13 13.75 -9.07
C LEU A 401 10.88 14.52 -9.53
N ALA A 402 9.72 14.22 -8.94
CA ALA A 402 8.49 14.95 -9.21
C ALA A 402 8.65 16.44 -8.90
N ARG A 403 7.95 17.30 -9.62
CA ARG A 403 8.00 18.77 -9.55
C ARG A 403 9.38 19.43 -9.74
N CYS A 404 10.43 18.72 -10.17
CA CYS A 404 11.69 19.33 -10.59
C CYS A 404 11.55 19.95 -12.00
N LYS A 405 11.45 21.28 -12.07
CA LYS A 405 11.07 22.01 -13.31
C LYS A 405 12.11 21.99 -14.43
N GLN A 406 13.37 21.66 -14.13
CA GLN A 406 14.50 21.76 -15.07
C GLN A 406 15.01 20.41 -15.57
N LEU A 407 14.27 19.32 -15.34
CA LEU A 407 14.68 17.98 -15.76
C LEU A 407 14.69 17.84 -17.29
N LYS A 408 15.78 17.26 -17.80
CA LYS A 408 16.00 16.92 -19.21
C LYS A 408 16.01 15.40 -19.41
N SER A 409 15.81 14.97 -20.66
CA SER A 409 15.69 13.55 -21.04
C SER A 409 16.97 12.75 -20.79
N GLU A 410 18.13 13.40 -20.75
CA GLU A 410 19.44 12.81 -20.42
C GLU A 410 19.49 12.14 -19.04
N VAL A 411 18.77 12.69 -18.04
CA VAL A 411 18.65 12.08 -16.70
C VAL A 411 17.95 10.73 -16.77
N LEU A 412 16.98 10.61 -17.68
CA LEU A 412 16.19 9.39 -17.84
C LEU A 412 16.99 8.31 -18.53
N VAL A 413 17.74 8.69 -19.56
CA VAL A 413 18.67 7.78 -20.25
C VAL A 413 19.69 7.27 -19.24
N ALA A 414 20.25 8.14 -18.40
CA ALA A 414 21.18 7.73 -17.36
C ALA A 414 20.52 6.78 -16.34
N ALA A 415 19.27 7.01 -15.95
CA ALA A 415 18.56 6.12 -15.02
C ALA A 415 18.32 4.73 -15.62
N ALA A 416 17.89 4.68 -16.88
CA ALA A 416 17.68 3.42 -17.60
C ALA A 416 18.98 2.63 -17.82
N GLN A 417 20.12 3.31 -18.02
CA GLN A 417 21.41 2.68 -18.29
C GLN A 417 22.14 2.22 -17.03
N ASN A 418 22.02 2.97 -15.93
CA ASN A 418 22.91 2.78 -14.77
C ASN A 418 22.20 2.21 -13.52
N CYS A 419 20.86 2.19 -13.48
CA CYS A 419 20.10 1.67 -12.34
C CYS A 419 19.23 0.45 -12.74
N PRO A 420 19.83 -0.75 -12.87
CA PRO A 420 19.10 -1.96 -13.30
C PRO A 420 18.02 -2.43 -12.32
N GLU A 421 18.12 -2.04 -11.04
CA GLU A 421 17.15 -2.39 -10.00
C GLU A 421 15.98 -1.39 -9.87
N LEU A 422 15.92 -0.36 -10.72
CA LEU A 422 14.94 0.73 -10.58
C LEU A 422 13.51 0.24 -10.86
N GLN A 423 12.71 0.16 -9.80
CA GLN A 423 11.31 -0.31 -9.85
C GLN A 423 10.32 0.85 -9.88
N GLN A 424 10.67 1.99 -9.29
CA GLN A 424 9.80 3.15 -9.18
C GLN A 424 10.54 4.41 -9.62
N LEU A 425 10.07 5.04 -10.70
CA LEU A 425 10.56 6.32 -11.18
C LEU A 425 9.39 7.30 -11.23
N VAL A 426 9.39 8.31 -10.35
CA VAL A 426 8.38 9.36 -10.30
C VAL A 426 8.99 10.64 -10.83
N LEU A 427 8.38 11.25 -11.85
CA LEU A 427 8.90 12.41 -12.54
C LEU A 427 7.81 13.48 -12.68
N SER A 428 8.23 14.72 -12.83
CA SER A 428 7.43 15.74 -13.48
C SER A 428 8.08 16.11 -14.80
N TRP A 429 7.32 15.98 -15.88
CA TRP A 429 7.64 16.59 -17.17
C TRP A 429 8.98 16.23 -17.82
N CYS A 430 9.03 15.19 -18.69
CA CYS A 430 10.11 15.07 -19.68
C CYS A 430 9.86 13.99 -20.78
N PRO A 431 10.30 14.18 -22.04
CA PRO A 431 10.17 13.20 -23.13
C PRO A 431 11.22 12.08 -23.04
N LEU A 432 10.79 10.82 -22.91
CA LEU A 432 11.66 9.63 -22.77
C LEU A 432 12.11 9.02 -24.11
N ARG A 433 13.30 8.39 -24.14
CA ARG A 433 13.66 7.33 -25.10
C ARG A 433 14.22 6.11 -24.32
N SER A 434 13.49 5.00 -24.43
CA SER A 434 13.66 3.59 -23.98
C SER A 434 13.80 3.27 -22.47
N CYS A 435 12.77 2.62 -21.88
CA CYS A 435 12.76 2.02 -20.54
C CYS A 435 11.92 0.71 -20.53
N PRO A 436 12.48 -0.47 -20.90
CA PRO A 436 11.71 -1.70 -21.07
C PRO A 436 11.21 -2.34 -19.76
N ALA A 437 11.81 -2.05 -18.59
CA ALA A 437 11.37 -2.63 -17.31
C ALA A 437 10.27 -1.81 -16.60
N LEU A 438 9.91 -0.64 -17.13
CA LEU A 438 9.02 0.29 -16.45
C LEU A 438 7.57 -0.24 -16.45
N ARG A 439 7.01 -0.46 -15.25
CA ARG A 439 5.65 -1.01 -15.06
C ARG A 439 4.63 0.05 -14.66
N VAL A 440 5.03 1.08 -13.94
CA VAL A 440 4.15 2.17 -13.49
C VAL A 440 4.80 3.49 -13.82
N LEU A 441 4.06 4.36 -14.50
CA LEU A 441 4.49 5.70 -14.87
C LEU A 441 3.39 6.69 -14.49
N ASP A 442 3.69 7.57 -13.54
CA ASP A 442 2.81 8.65 -13.14
C ASP A 442 3.37 9.99 -13.62
N LEU A 443 2.62 10.62 -14.51
CA LEU A 443 2.79 11.92 -15.12
C LEU A 443 1.59 12.83 -14.80
N SER A 444 0.91 12.59 -13.68
CA SER A 444 -0.15 13.51 -13.23
C SER A 444 0.43 14.90 -12.95
N GLU A 445 -0.39 15.93 -13.15
CA GLU A 445 -0.03 17.35 -13.04
C GLU A 445 1.06 17.80 -14.03
N CYS A 446 1.42 16.96 -14.99
CA CYS A 446 2.39 17.27 -16.02
C CYS A 446 1.77 18.13 -17.13
N LYS A 447 1.31 19.34 -16.80
CA LYS A 447 0.49 20.21 -17.67
C LYS A 447 1.11 20.48 -19.05
N GLN A 448 2.43 20.47 -19.13
CA GLN A 448 3.15 20.79 -20.35
C GLN A 448 3.22 19.59 -21.34
N ILE A 449 2.62 18.42 -21.04
CA ILE A 449 2.85 17.19 -21.82
C ILE A 449 2.24 17.17 -23.18
N THR A 450 3.09 16.95 -24.19
CA THR A 450 2.76 17.00 -25.60
C THR A 450 2.63 15.58 -26.12
N ASP A 451 1.92 15.45 -27.24
CA ASP A 451 1.69 14.14 -27.84
C ASP A 451 2.98 13.45 -28.25
N ASP A 452 3.91 14.19 -28.86
CA ASP A 452 5.22 13.69 -29.28
C ASP A 452 6.02 13.09 -28.11
N ALA A 453 5.96 13.74 -26.94
CA ALA A 453 6.61 13.23 -25.73
C ALA A 453 5.96 11.92 -25.27
N LEU A 454 4.63 11.87 -25.19
CA LEU A 454 3.91 10.69 -24.71
C LEU A 454 3.96 9.51 -25.69
N LEU A 455 4.01 9.78 -27.00
CA LEU A 455 4.27 8.78 -28.03
C LEU A 455 5.65 8.17 -27.88
N LYS A 456 6.70 8.98 -27.69
CA LYS A 456 8.07 8.46 -27.50
C LYS A 456 8.15 7.61 -26.24
N ILE A 457 7.46 8.01 -25.15
CA ILE A 457 7.31 7.21 -23.92
C ILE A 457 6.64 5.87 -24.23
N ALA A 458 5.52 5.86 -24.94
CA ALA A 458 4.78 4.65 -25.30
C ALA A 458 5.65 3.64 -26.06
N HIS A 459 6.38 4.10 -27.09
CA HIS A 459 7.29 3.27 -27.87
C HIS A 459 8.47 2.73 -27.04
N SER A 460 8.81 3.44 -25.97
CA SER A 460 9.98 3.17 -25.13
C SER A 460 9.69 2.22 -23.97
N CYS A 461 8.43 2.11 -23.56
CA CYS A 461 8.01 1.41 -22.34
C CYS A 461 6.90 0.37 -22.66
N PRO A 462 7.19 -0.71 -23.42
CA PRO A 462 6.16 -1.64 -23.88
C PRO A 462 5.52 -2.49 -22.77
N TYR A 463 6.18 -2.62 -21.61
CA TYR A 463 5.70 -3.40 -20.45
C TYR A 463 4.93 -2.59 -19.41
N LEU A 464 4.54 -1.35 -19.75
CA LEU A 464 3.82 -0.48 -18.83
C LEU A 464 2.46 -1.08 -18.46
N GLU A 465 2.18 -1.18 -17.15
CA GLU A 465 0.93 -1.69 -16.57
C GLU A 465 0.02 -0.56 -16.07
N LEU A 466 0.57 0.57 -15.62
CA LEU A 466 -0.22 1.74 -15.24
C LEU A 466 0.42 3.02 -15.77
N LEU A 467 -0.39 3.83 -16.46
CA LEU A 467 -0.03 5.17 -16.90
C LEU A 467 -1.02 6.17 -16.31
N ASN A 468 -0.53 7.14 -15.54
CA ASN A 468 -1.34 8.26 -15.08
C ASN A 468 -0.85 9.53 -15.78
N VAL A 469 -1.71 10.22 -16.53
CA VAL A 469 -1.42 11.51 -17.17
C VAL A 469 -2.45 12.56 -16.74
N ALA A 470 -3.07 12.40 -15.57
CA ALA A 470 -4.08 13.33 -15.07
C ALA A 470 -3.59 14.80 -15.13
N ASN A 471 -4.47 15.72 -15.53
CA ASN A 471 -4.18 17.15 -15.70
C ASN A 471 -3.08 17.47 -16.74
N ALA A 472 -2.76 16.54 -17.65
CA ALA A 472 -1.96 16.80 -18.83
C ALA A 472 -2.75 17.65 -19.84
N THR A 473 -2.54 18.98 -19.82
CA THR A 473 -3.37 19.91 -20.60
C THR A 473 -2.98 20.06 -22.08
N LYS A 474 -1.84 19.48 -22.49
CA LYS A 474 -1.29 19.62 -23.84
C LYS A 474 -1.28 18.32 -24.65
N ILE A 475 -1.76 17.21 -24.09
CA ILE A 475 -1.92 15.95 -24.83
C ILE A 475 -3.27 15.93 -25.52
N THR A 476 -3.31 15.29 -26.67
CA THR A 476 -4.49 15.06 -27.48
C THR A 476 -4.63 13.56 -27.76
N ASP A 477 -5.61 13.25 -28.59
CA ASP A 477 -5.95 11.90 -29.03
C ASP A 477 -4.79 11.14 -29.65
N MET A 478 -3.89 11.88 -30.31
CA MET A 478 -2.72 11.33 -31.00
C MET A 478 -1.87 10.46 -30.07
N SER A 479 -1.59 10.95 -28.85
CA SER A 479 -0.75 10.20 -27.93
C SER A 479 -1.46 9.07 -27.21
N ILE A 480 -2.76 9.19 -26.95
CA ILE A 480 -3.55 8.11 -26.33
C ILE A 480 -3.61 6.89 -27.27
N VAL A 481 -3.78 7.13 -28.57
CA VAL A 481 -3.73 6.08 -29.60
C VAL A 481 -2.38 5.38 -29.60
N GLY A 482 -1.27 6.14 -29.62
CA GLY A 482 0.05 5.51 -29.63
C GLY A 482 0.42 4.80 -28.33
N VAL A 483 -0.05 5.28 -27.17
CA VAL A 483 0.04 4.53 -25.90
C VAL A 483 -0.69 3.20 -26.00
N ALA A 484 -1.93 3.20 -26.48
CA ALA A 484 -2.71 1.98 -26.63
C ALA A 484 -2.09 0.98 -27.63
N GLN A 485 -1.35 1.48 -28.63
CA GLN A 485 -0.66 0.66 -29.63
C GLN A 485 0.65 0.06 -29.10
N CYS A 486 1.42 0.79 -28.28
CA CYS A 486 2.75 0.35 -27.86
C CYS A 486 2.78 -0.33 -26.49
N CYS A 487 1.90 0.06 -25.56
CA CYS A 487 1.87 -0.44 -24.18
C CYS A 487 0.83 -1.56 -24.01
N VAL A 488 1.13 -2.75 -24.56
CA VAL A 488 0.18 -3.88 -24.61
C VAL A 488 -0.21 -4.47 -23.25
N ASN A 489 0.59 -4.20 -22.20
CA ASN A 489 0.37 -4.70 -20.85
C ASN A 489 -0.39 -3.72 -19.94
N LEU A 490 -0.88 -2.61 -20.49
CA LEU A 490 -1.50 -1.53 -19.72
C LEU A 490 -2.81 -2.01 -19.08
N LYS A 491 -2.84 -2.03 -17.75
CA LYS A 491 -3.99 -2.39 -16.91
C LYS A 491 -4.80 -1.17 -16.49
N ALA A 492 -4.16 -0.01 -16.38
CA ALA A 492 -4.82 1.22 -15.96
C ALA A 492 -4.23 2.44 -16.70
N LEU A 493 -5.12 3.27 -17.26
CA LEU A 493 -4.80 4.56 -17.88
C LEU A 493 -5.66 5.65 -17.20
N ILE A 494 -5.03 6.60 -16.52
CA ILE A 494 -5.72 7.67 -15.78
C ILE A 494 -5.58 8.98 -16.56
N LEU A 495 -6.70 9.52 -17.05
CA LEU A 495 -6.77 10.71 -17.92
C LEU A 495 -7.49 11.91 -17.27
N SER A 496 -7.80 11.86 -15.98
CA SER A 496 -8.64 12.88 -15.33
C SER A 496 -8.06 14.30 -15.53
N GLY A 497 -8.83 15.20 -16.14
CA GLY A 497 -8.40 16.59 -16.38
C GLY A 497 -7.57 16.84 -17.65
N CYS A 498 -7.48 15.87 -18.58
CA CYS A 498 -6.88 16.05 -19.91
C CYS A 498 -7.91 16.60 -20.91
N TRP A 499 -8.26 17.88 -20.81
CA TRP A 499 -9.38 18.51 -21.54
C TRP A 499 -9.20 18.65 -23.06
N LYS A 500 -8.01 18.40 -23.61
CA LYS A 500 -7.74 18.37 -25.06
C LYS A 500 -7.78 16.98 -25.69
N VAL A 501 -7.93 15.94 -24.87
CA VAL A 501 -8.24 14.60 -25.34
C VAL A 501 -9.74 14.57 -25.63
N THR A 502 -10.08 14.33 -26.88
CA THR A 502 -11.43 14.26 -27.43
C THR A 502 -11.82 12.81 -27.73
N ASP A 503 -13.07 12.61 -28.12
CA ASP A 503 -13.59 11.28 -28.36
C ASP A 503 -13.08 10.65 -29.69
N ALA A 504 -12.29 11.37 -30.51
CA ALA A 504 -11.71 10.86 -31.76
C ALA A 504 -10.51 9.91 -31.53
N ALA A 505 -9.84 9.96 -30.37
CA ALA A 505 -8.78 8.99 -29.97
C ALA A 505 -9.30 7.55 -29.84
N LEU A 506 -10.61 7.41 -29.71
CA LEU A 506 -11.29 6.20 -29.28
C LEU A 506 -11.82 5.36 -30.46
N GLN A 507 -11.36 5.61 -31.70
CA GLN A 507 -11.84 4.94 -32.92
C GLN A 507 -11.56 3.42 -32.98
N ILE A 508 -10.65 2.90 -32.16
CA ILE A 508 -10.52 1.47 -31.84
C ILE A 508 -10.45 1.34 -30.33
N VAL A 509 -11.61 1.17 -29.70
CA VAL A 509 -11.70 0.93 -28.26
C VAL A 509 -12.09 -0.52 -28.02
N ARG A 510 -11.14 -1.28 -27.44
CA ARG A 510 -11.36 -2.64 -26.95
C ARG A 510 -11.57 -2.60 -25.44
N LEU A 511 -12.82 -2.38 -25.00
CA LEU A 511 -13.25 -2.41 -23.58
C LEU A 511 -13.62 -3.82 -23.12
N GLY A 512 -13.06 -4.85 -23.76
CA GLY A 512 -13.39 -6.23 -23.45
C GLY A 512 -13.11 -6.54 -21.98
N ARG A 513 -14.14 -7.01 -21.26
CA ARG A 513 -14.12 -7.38 -19.82
C ARG A 513 -14.06 -6.22 -18.82
N CYS A 514 -14.40 -4.99 -19.21
CA CYS A 514 -14.62 -3.90 -18.27
C CYS A 514 -16.03 -3.98 -17.64
N TYR A 515 -16.11 -4.42 -16.39
CA TYR A 515 -17.36 -4.69 -15.65
C TYR A 515 -18.08 -3.44 -15.10
N LYS A 516 -17.48 -2.25 -15.24
CA LYS A 516 -18.05 -0.95 -14.83
C LYS A 516 -18.58 -0.11 -16.01
N VAL A 517 -18.57 -0.66 -17.22
CA VAL A 517 -19.14 0.00 -18.42
C VAL A 517 -20.65 -0.17 -18.36
N THR A 518 -21.35 0.96 -18.25
CA THR A 518 -22.82 1.05 -18.12
C THR A 518 -23.46 1.60 -19.39
N ASP A 519 -24.78 1.46 -19.51
CA ASP A 519 -25.57 2.08 -20.59
C ASP A 519 -25.29 3.57 -20.74
N ALA A 520 -25.23 4.32 -19.64
CA ALA A 520 -24.94 5.75 -19.66
C ALA A 520 -23.57 6.07 -20.29
N SER A 521 -22.58 5.20 -20.08
CA SER A 521 -21.25 5.36 -20.68
C SER A 521 -21.26 5.02 -22.18
N VAL A 522 -21.96 3.95 -22.59
CA VAL A 522 -22.07 3.55 -24.00
C VAL A 522 -22.92 4.55 -24.80
N MET A 523 -23.99 5.08 -24.21
CA MET A 523 -24.82 6.12 -24.83
C MET A 523 -24.06 7.43 -24.98
N LYS A 524 -23.21 7.81 -24.01
CA LYS A 524 -22.32 8.97 -24.16
C LYS A 524 -21.32 8.77 -25.28
N VAL A 525 -20.70 7.59 -25.36
CA VAL A 525 -19.82 7.24 -26.50
C VAL A 525 -20.58 7.32 -27.82
N ALA A 526 -21.77 6.75 -27.90
CA ALA A 526 -22.60 6.79 -29.11
C ALA A 526 -23.01 8.22 -29.51
N ALA A 527 -23.36 9.08 -28.55
CA ALA A 527 -23.78 10.45 -28.78
C ALA A 527 -22.64 11.37 -29.23
N HIS A 528 -21.40 11.07 -28.81
CA HIS A 528 -20.23 11.93 -29.09
C HIS A 528 -19.28 11.33 -30.15
N CYS A 529 -19.50 10.08 -30.58
CA CYS A 529 -18.70 9.38 -31.60
C CYS A 529 -19.50 8.93 -32.84
N PRO A 530 -20.04 9.84 -33.67
CA PRO A 530 -20.91 9.48 -34.80
C PRO A 530 -20.20 8.72 -35.95
N LEU A 531 -18.87 8.83 -36.05
CA LEU A 531 -18.04 8.17 -37.08
C LEU A 531 -17.48 6.80 -36.65
N LEU A 532 -17.92 6.27 -35.51
CA LEU A 532 -17.40 5.04 -34.93
C LEU A 532 -17.57 3.84 -35.89
N GLN A 533 -16.45 3.16 -36.21
CA GLN A 533 -16.44 2.02 -37.15
C GLN A 533 -16.32 0.66 -36.45
N THR A 534 -15.73 0.59 -35.26
CA THR A 534 -15.56 -0.68 -34.53
C THR A 534 -15.63 -0.46 -33.04
N ILE A 535 -16.47 -1.24 -32.36
CA ILE A 535 -16.54 -1.26 -30.90
C ILE A 535 -16.67 -2.69 -30.38
N SER A 536 -15.93 -3.01 -29.31
CA SER A 536 -16.00 -4.30 -28.63
C SER A 536 -16.39 -4.11 -27.17
N LEU A 537 -17.61 -4.52 -26.85
CA LEU A 537 -18.27 -4.52 -25.55
C LEU A 537 -18.36 -5.94 -24.94
N ASN A 538 -17.57 -6.89 -25.46
CA ASN A 538 -17.57 -8.28 -25.01
C ASN A 538 -17.37 -8.38 -23.48
N GLY A 539 -18.30 -9.05 -22.80
CA GLY A 539 -18.28 -9.28 -21.35
C GLY A 539 -18.69 -8.07 -20.49
N CYS A 540 -19.19 -6.98 -21.07
CA CYS A 540 -19.81 -5.88 -20.32
C CYS A 540 -21.19 -6.32 -19.84
N ARG A 541 -21.38 -6.46 -18.52
CA ARG A 541 -22.61 -7.04 -17.93
C ARG A 541 -23.70 -6.02 -17.60
N GLN A 542 -23.37 -4.73 -17.62
CA GLN A 542 -24.25 -3.60 -17.26
C GLN A 542 -24.69 -2.80 -18.49
N ILE A 543 -24.61 -3.42 -19.68
CA ILE A 543 -25.14 -2.86 -20.92
C ILE A 543 -26.39 -3.62 -21.32
N SER A 544 -27.45 -2.87 -21.65
CA SER A 544 -28.75 -3.36 -22.05
C SER A 544 -29.08 -2.97 -23.49
N ASP A 545 -30.21 -3.48 -23.97
CA ASP A 545 -30.81 -3.14 -25.28
C ASP A 545 -30.82 -1.64 -25.57
N THR A 546 -31.06 -0.81 -24.55
CA THR A 546 -31.19 0.65 -24.71
C THR A 546 -29.91 1.29 -25.24
N SER A 547 -28.75 0.94 -24.69
CA SER A 547 -27.48 1.55 -25.12
C SER A 547 -26.99 1.01 -26.45
N VAL A 548 -27.23 -0.28 -26.73
CA VAL A 548 -26.85 -0.90 -28.01
C VAL A 548 -27.70 -0.37 -29.15
N LEU A 549 -29.01 -0.18 -28.95
CA LEU A 549 -29.89 0.49 -29.93
C LEU A 549 -29.48 1.95 -30.15
N HIS A 550 -29.14 2.67 -29.07
CA HIS A 550 -28.68 4.05 -29.20
C HIS A 550 -27.36 4.13 -29.98
N LEU A 551 -26.45 3.19 -29.74
CA LEU A 551 -25.20 3.07 -30.47
C LEU A 551 -25.43 2.77 -31.96
N ALA A 552 -26.35 1.87 -32.28
CA ALA A 552 -26.74 1.57 -33.65
C ALA A 552 -27.39 2.79 -34.36
N ARG A 553 -28.17 3.60 -33.65
CA ARG A 553 -28.83 4.79 -34.23
C ARG A 553 -27.87 5.97 -34.44
N SER A 554 -26.94 6.17 -33.50
CA SER A 554 -26.04 7.32 -33.51
C SER A 554 -24.76 7.10 -34.32
N CYS A 555 -24.26 5.86 -34.41
CA CYS A 555 -23.00 5.54 -35.10
C CYS A 555 -23.27 4.87 -36.47
N LYS A 556 -23.59 5.68 -37.49
CA LYS A 556 -24.00 5.20 -38.83
C LYS A 556 -22.90 4.54 -39.66
N HIS A 557 -21.64 4.61 -39.22
CA HIS A 557 -20.48 4.05 -39.93
C HIS A 557 -19.94 2.75 -39.30
N LEU A 558 -20.72 2.14 -38.41
CA LEU A 558 -20.29 0.95 -37.68
C LEU A 558 -20.13 -0.26 -38.61
N LYS A 559 -18.93 -0.83 -38.63
CA LYS A 559 -18.56 -2.01 -39.43
C LYS A 559 -18.41 -3.27 -38.59
N GLN A 560 -18.03 -3.13 -37.32
CA GLN A 560 -17.86 -4.26 -36.40
C GLN A 560 -18.39 -3.92 -34.99
N LEU A 561 -19.18 -4.84 -34.43
CA LEU A 561 -19.72 -4.75 -33.08
C LEU A 561 -19.48 -6.07 -32.35
N GLY A 562 -18.64 -6.05 -31.32
CA GLY A 562 -18.46 -7.18 -30.41
C GLY A 562 -19.35 -7.00 -29.18
N ILE A 563 -20.28 -7.94 -28.95
CA ILE A 563 -21.21 -7.95 -27.81
C ILE A 563 -21.36 -9.36 -27.23
N ASP A 564 -20.30 -10.16 -27.33
CA ASP A 564 -20.31 -11.52 -26.83
C ASP A 564 -20.35 -11.53 -25.29
N SER A 565 -21.13 -12.44 -24.71
CA SER A 565 -21.26 -12.59 -23.25
C SER A 565 -21.80 -11.34 -22.52
N THR A 566 -22.66 -10.55 -23.17
CA THR A 566 -23.44 -9.47 -22.54
C THR A 566 -24.80 -10.02 -22.13
N ASN A 567 -25.12 -10.01 -20.83
CA ASN A 567 -26.26 -10.77 -20.31
C ASN A 567 -27.63 -10.09 -20.49
N GLN A 568 -27.66 -8.81 -20.87
CA GLN A 568 -28.89 -8.00 -20.89
C GLN A 568 -29.26 -7.47 -22.28
N VAL A 569 -28.63 -8.00 -23.34
CA VAL A 569 -28.95 -7.65 -24.73
C VAL A 569 -29.79 -8.76 -25.34
N SER A 570 -31.02 -8.46 -25.75
CA SER A 570 -31.99 -9.40 -26.26
C SER A 570 -31.70 -9.80 -27.71
N ARG A 571 -32.14 -11.01 -28.09
CA ARG A 571 -32.05 -11.50 -29.47
C ARG A 571 -32.82 -10.62 -30.46
N HIS A 572 -33.87 -9.93 -30.01
CA HIS A 572 -34.69 -9.05 -30.84
C HIS A 572 -33.87 -7.84 -31.33
N VAL A 573 -33.15 -7.18 -30.43
CA VAL A 573 -32.27 -6.04 -30.75
C VAL A 573 -31.13 -6.43 -31.69
N LEU A 574 -30.58 -7.65 -31.53
CA LEU A 574 -29.57 -8.16 -32.45
C LEU A 574 -30.09 -8.30 -33.89
N MET A 575 -31.35 -8.70 -34.07
CA MET A 575 -31.97 -8.78 -35.40
C MET A 575 -32.24 -7.39 -35.98
N GLU A 576 -32.70 -6.44 -35.15
CA GLU A 576 -32.96 -5.07 -35.57
C GLU A 576 -31.68 -4.34 -36.02
N ILE A 577 -30.57 -4.57 -35.31
CA ILE A 577 -29.25 -4.03 -35.67
C ILE A 577 -28.75 -4.64 -36.99
N LYS A 578 -28.93 -5.94 -37.21
CA LYS A 578 -28.58 -6.60 -38.48
C LYS A 578 -29.41 -6.07 -39.67
N LYS A 579 -30.68 -5.74 -39.45
CA LYS A 579 -31.51 -5.07 -40.48
C LYS A 579 -30.99 -3.67 -40.80
N THR A 580 -30.52 -2.94 -39.79
CA THR A 580 -30.02 -1.57 -39.93
C THR A 580 -28.61 -1.53 -40.54
N PHE A 581 -27.78 -2.56 -40.30
CA PHE A 581 -26.42 -2.69 -40.82
C PHE A 581 -26.19 -4.09 -41.43
N PRO A 582 -26.52 -4.29 -42.72
CA PRO A 582 -26.48 -5.61 -43.37
C PRO A 582 -25.08 -6.23 -43.43
N ASN A 583 -24.04 -5.40 -43.45
CA ASN A 583 -22.63 -5.81 -43.54
C ASN A 583 -21.91 -5.86 -42.19
N LEU A 584 -22.63 -5.74 -41.07
CA LEU A 584 -22.05 -5.73 -39.73
C LEU A 584 -21.54 -7.12 -39.36
N ALA A 585 -20.22 -7.27 -39.19
CA ALA A 585 -19.64 -8.54 -38.74
C ALA A 585 -19.93 -8.75 -37.24
N THR A 586 -21.05 -9.40 -36.92
CA THR A 586 -21.35 -9.85 -35.56
C THR A 586 -20.63 -11.18 -35.32
N LYS A 587 -19.53 -11.19 -34.57
CA LYS A 587 -18.85 -12.44 -34.17
C LYS A 587 -19.61 -13.15 -33.04
N THR A 588 -20.90 -13.43 -33.21
CA THR A 588 -21.64 -14.27 -32.26
C THR A 588 -21.11 -15.70 -32.33
N ARG A 589 -20.20 -16.08 -31.43
CA ARG A 589 -20.02 -17.50 -31.12
C ARG A 589 -21.18 -17.92 -30.20
N PRO A 590 -21.81 -19.08 -30.45
CA PRO A 590 -22.87 -19.59 -29.58
C PRO A 590 -22.42 -19.76 -28.13
#